data_AF-A0A2N2II08-F1
#
_entry.id   AF-A0A2N2II08-F1
#
_cell.length_a   1.000
_cell.length_b   1.000
_cell.length_c   1.000
_cell.angle_alpha   90.00
_cell.angle_beta   90.00
_cell.angle_gamma   90.00
#
_symmetry.space_group_name_H-M   'P 1'
#
loop_
_entity.id
_entity.type
_entity.pdbx_description
1 polymer ?
#
loop_
_entity_poly.entity_id
_entity_poly.type
_entity_poly.pdbx_seq_one_letter_code
_entity_poly.pdbx_strand_id
1 'polypeptide(L)'
;MLHRFFRFSLIFTLLSFSACTHLGTRHRQDYWYKTATRCAQGPFELRIPSRGAPWGEKVELTVFSPRKLGLRVDFRTDDQEQFTPTRLGDEGTMENKECLAQTGSPGSPAGGPGEADGKDPAGGSALTPPPESPGKTAANTPVPSLILQNPGDGRWQAPPSSTQNYSLILFDVQRGTPDGPPPFPKGRTIIVRIWSVLPNDFQDVGILIRHEAYVPHPNEKEYVAKLRKEERDRKRKAEKRQREWERKQRQRQREWERKQVLAAKNPPPPARPAKPRKPAKVRKPVWQACVTGRYDGGRVAICRKFGDYQEYTRCINDPADLPCWHRPRKGRWHYAIAERAKPAAEDNRPKPRPADGPPPAPQVEIQPPRASENAVWVPGYWRWNGFRWLWLYGFWRVPQSDLDQEKTAVAPDEPPPAKVETVVAAPFPDAVWTPGYWHWQSGAWVWVPGRWLVPPSAGNQWRRPRWHRTPRGVILVPGHWIRR
;
A
#
# COMPACT_ATOMS: atom_id res chain seq x y z
N MET A 1 37.53 -7.65 9.48
CA MET A 1 36.36 -8.16 10.24
C MET A 1 35.32 -7.04 10.18
N LEU A 2 34.30 -7.05 9.33
CA LEU A 2 33.03 -7.78 9.43
C LEU A 2 32.42 -7.77 8.02
N HIS A 3 32.42 -8.89 7.31
CA HIS A 3 31.76 -8.97 5.98
C HIS A 3 31.30 -10.39 5.64
N ARG A 4 30.78 -11.15 6.63
CA ARG A 4 30.44 -12.57 6.44
C ARG A 4 29.09 -13.08 6.95
N PHE A 5 28.15 -12.23 7.38
CA PHE A 5 26.92 -12.73 8.04
C PHE A 5 25.56 -12.38 7.42
N PHE A 6 25.47 -11.86 6.19
CA PHE A 6 24.16 -11.63 5.54
C PHE A 6 24.09 -12.19 4.12
N ARG A 7 23.98 -13.52 3.99
CA ARG A 7 23.59 -14.20 2.73
C ARG A 7 22.75 -15.48 2.96
N PHE A 8 21.95 -15.54 4.03
CA PHE A 8 21.15 -16.72 4.36
C PHE A 8 19.63 -16.51 4.48
N SER A 9 19.07 -15.38 4.03
CA SER A 9 17.61 -15.17 4.09
C SER A 9 17.01 -14.58 2.80
N LEU A 10 17.33 -15.17 1.64
CA LEU A 10 16.70 -14.79 0.37
C LEU A 10 16.64 -15.93 -0.67
N ILE A 11 16.48 -17.20 -0.24
CA ILE A 11 16.35 -18.35 -1.15
C ILE A 11 15.21 -19.30 -0.70
N PHE A 12 14.13 -18.78 -0.11
CA PHE A 12 12.92 -19.57 0.16
C PHE A 12 11.62 -18.96 -0.37
N THR A 13 11.70 -17.87 -1.15
CA THR A 13 10.53 -17.19 -1.73
C THR A 13 10.66 -17.03 -3.25
N LEU A 14 11.00 -18.12 -3.95
CA LEU A 14 10.91 -18.21 -5.42
C LEU A 14 10.33 -19.56 -5.87
N LEU A 15 9.22 -19.98 -5.26
CA LEU A 15 8.44 -21.15 -5.68
C LEU A 15 6.92 -20.94 -5.49
N SER A 16 6.37 -19.75 -5.77
CA SER A 16 4.91 -19.56 -5.80
C SER A 16 4.36 -18.59 -6.84
N PHE A 17 5.17 -18.06 -7.76
CA PHE A 17 4.67 -17.20 -8.83
C PHE A 17 5.11 -17.71 -10.20
N SER A 18 4.38 -18.69 -10.72
CA SER A 18 4.13 -18.90 -12.17
C SER A 18 3.34 -20.18 -12.34
N ALA A 19 2.05 -20.12 -12.05
CA ALA A 19 1.05 -21.03 -12.59
C ALA A 19 -0.18 -20.20 -12.92
N CYS A 20 -0.01 -19.15 -13.72
CA CYS A 20 -1.12 -18.31 -14.17
C CYS A 20 -0.79 -17.69 -15.52
N THR A 21 -0.60 -18.52 -16.54
CA THR A 21 -0.75 -18.10 -17.93
C THR A 21 -1.16 -19.29 -18.79
N HIS A 22 -2.27 -19.12 -19.51
CA HIS A 22 -2.96 -20.09 -20.37
C HIS A 22 -3.81 -21.19 -19.71
N LEU A 23 -4.86 -20.78 -19.00
CA LEU A 23 -6.16 -21.45 -19.16
C LEU A 23 -6.79 -20.87 -20.45
N GLY A 24 -7.34 -21.71 -21.32
CA GLY A 24 -7.76 -21.31 -22.67
C GLY A 24 -9.12 -20.63 -22.77
N THR A 25 -9.86 -20.91 -23.84
CA THR A 25 -11.17 -20.32 -24.18
C THR A 25 -12.11 -20.36 -22.97
N ARG A 26 -12.46 -19.18 -22.46
CA ARG A 26 -13.38 -19.02 -21.33
C ARG A 26 -14.81 -19.18 -21.83
N HIS A 27 -15.54 -20.14 -21.30
CA HIS A 27 -16.99 -20.17 -21.52
C HIS A 27 -17.60 -19.07 -20.66
N ARG A 28 -17.81 -17.92 -21.30
CA ARG A 28 -18.33 -16.69 -20.69
C ARG A 28 -19.84 -16.64 -20.85
N GLN A 29 -20.52 -16.29 -19.77
CA GLN A 29 -21.94 -15.98 -19.77
C GLN A 29 -22.18 -14.67 -19.03
N ASP A 30 -22.91 -13.77 -19.68
CA ASP A 30 -23.20 -12.44 -19.16
C ASP A 30 -24.70 -12.36 -18.83
N TYR A 31 -25.03 -11.91 -17.63
CA TYR A 31 -26.39 -11.68 -17.16
C TYR A 31 -26.56 -10.20 -16.85
N TRP A 32 -27.48 -9.55 -17.57
CA TRP A 32 -27.80 -8.15 -17.40
C TRP A 32 -29.05 -7.96 -16.56
N TYR A 33 -28.97 -7.06 -15.60
CA TYR A 33 -30.04 -6.70 -14.68
C TYR A 33 -30.23 -5.18 -14.66
N LYS A 34 -31.49 -4.78 -14.47
CA LYS A 34 -31.87 -3.42 -14.09
C LYS A 34 -32.71 -3.46 -12.81
N THR A 35 -32.81 -2.36 -12.09
CA THR A 35 -33.77 -2.26 -10.99
C THR A 35 -35.19 -2.11 -11.52
N ALA A 36 -36.17 -2.64 -10.79
CA ALA A 36 -37.59 -2.48 -11.14
C ALA A 36 -38.08 -1.04 -10.96
N THR A 37 -37.52 -0.32 -9.97
CA THR A 37 -37.82 1.08 -9.69
C THR A 37 -36.60 1.96 -9.97
N ARG A 38 -36.85 3.21 -10.35
CA ARG A 38 -35.80 4.22 -10.57
C ARG A 38 -35.06 4.52 -9.26
N CYS A 39 -35.77 4.87 -8.21
CA CYS A 39 -35.20 5.06 -6.89
C CYS A 39 -35.27 3.74 -6.11
N ALA A 40 -34.12 3.24 -5.68
CA ALA A 40 -34.06 1.98 -4.95
C ALA A 40 -32.87 1.93 -3.98
N GLN A 41 -32.97 1.08 -2.96
CA GLN A 41 -31.96 0.93 -1.91
C GLN A 41 -31.46 -0.51 -1.74
N GLY A 42 -32.22 -1.50 -2.24
CA GLY A 42 -31.97 -2.92 -1.95
C GLY A 42 -32.42 -3.31 -0.52
N PRO A 43 -31.98 -4.46 0.00
CA PRO A 43 -31.03 -5.38 -0.62
C PRO A 43 -31.64 -6.16 -1.79
N PHE A 44 -30.97 -6.10 -2.93
CA PHE A 44 -31.25 -6.96 -4.07
C PHE A 44 -30.45 -8.27 -3.91
N GLU A 45 -31.14 -9.39 -3.75
CA GLU A 45 -30.49 -10.70 -3.64
C GLU A 45 -30.47 -11.41 -5.01
N LEU A 46 -29.27 -11.73 -5.49
CA LEU A 46 -29.02 -12.53 -6.67
C LEU A 46 -28.51 -13.91 -6.25
N ARG A 47 -29.06 -14.95 -6.89
CA ARG A 47 -28.67 -16.35 -6.68
C ARG A 47 -28.10 -16.88 -8.00
N ILE A 48 -26.79 -17.05 -8.05
CA ILE A 48 -26.06 -17.46 -9.25
C ILE A 48 -25.62 -18.90 -9.05
N PRO A 49 -26.11 -19.87 -9.84
CA PRO A 49 -25.67 -21.25 -9.72
C PRO A 49 -24.21 -21.38 -10.18
N SER A 50 -23.40 -22.11 -9.42
CA SER A 50 -22.06 -22.54 -9.85
C SER A 50 -22.16 -23.43 -11.08
N ARG A 51 -21.18 -23.32 -11.98
CA ARG A 51 -21.12 -24.16 -13.19
C ARG A 51 -20.52 -25.53 -12.93
N GLY A 52 -19.87 -25.73 -11.79
CA GLY A 52 -19.07 -26.92 -11.48
C GLY A 52 -17.88 -27.10 -12.42
N ALA A 53 -17.29 -26.00 -12.90
CA ALA A 53 -16.21 -26.09 -13.89
C ALA A 53 -14.96 -26.75 -13.28
N PRO A 54 -14.39 -27.81 -13.91
CA PRO A 54 -13.36 -28.63 -13.26
C PRO A 54 -12.07 -27.86 -12.92
N TRP A 55 -11.75 -26.82 -13.69
CA TRP A 55 -10.47 -26.11 -13.60
C TRP A 55 -10.57 -24.73 -12.96
N GLY A 56 -11.78 -24.25 -12.70
CA GLY A 56 -12.01 -22.95 -12.08
C GLY A 56 -13.26 -22.26 -12.56
N GLU A 57 -13.70 -21.29 -11.76
CA GLU A 57 -14.73 -20.32 -12.16
C GLU A 57 -14.34 -18.92 -11.71
N LYS A 58 -14.74 -17.94 -12.52
CA LYS A 58 -14.66 -16.53 -12.16
C LYS A 58 -16.05 -15.91 -12.26
N VAL A 59 -16.47 -15.21 -11.21
CA VAL A 59 -17.70 -14.42 -11.17
C VAL A 59 -17.33 -12.96 -10.89
N GLU A 60 -17.73 -12.10 -11.81
CA GLU A 60 -17.44 -10.67 -11.79
C GLU A 60 -18.74 -9.89 -11.88
N LEU A 61 -18.91 -8.92 -10.98
CA LEU A 61 -20.00 -7.96 -10.97
C LEU A 61 -19.49 -6.63 -11.52
N THR A 62 -20.18 -6.09 -12.53
CA THR A 62 -19.92 -4.76 -13.08
C THR A 62 -21.19 -3.92 -13.05
N VAL A 63 -21.10 -2.69 -12.58
CA VAL A 63 -22.19 -1.71 -12.61
C VAL A 63 -21.81 -0.56 -13.52
N PHE A 64 -22.64 -0.32 -14.53
CA PHE A 64 -22.53 0.76 -15.50
C PHE A 64 -23.53 1.84 -15.13
N SER A 65 -23.06 3.08 -14.95
CA SER A 65 -23.91 4.18 -14.50
C SER A 65 -23.54 5.50 -15.19
N PRO A 66 -24.53 6.34 -15.53
CA PRO A 66 -24.27 7.70 -16.00
C PRO A 66 -23.88 8.67 -14.88
N ARG A 67 -23.99 8.24 -13.62
CA ARG A 67 -23.84 9.06 -12.40
C ARG A 67 -23.03 8.34 -11.32
N LYS A 68 -22.55 9.06 -10.31
CA LYS A 68 -21.81 8.44 -9.20
C LYS A 68 -22.73 7.65 -8.28
N LEU A 69 -22.40 6.39 -8.06
CA LEU A 69 -23.14 5.50 -7.15
C LEU A 69 -22.31 5.15 -5.92
N GLY A 70 -23.00 4.88 -4.81
CA GLY A 70 -22.44 4.28 -3.60
C GLY A 70 -23.23 3.03 -3.25
N LEU A 71 -22.65 1.86 -3.50
CA LEU A 71 -23.28 0.56 -3.27
C LEU A 71 -22.40 -0.30 -2.36
N ARG A 72 -23.07 -1.16 -1.60
CA ARG A 72 -22.50 -2.25 -0.80
C ARG A 72 -22.86 -3.55 -1.49
N VAL A 73 -21.88 -4.45 -1.54
CA VAL A 73 -22.00 -5.77 -2.15
C VAL A 73 -21.52 -6.78 -1.14
N ASP A 74 -22.45 -7.56 -0.62
CA ASP A 74 -22.18 -8.64 0.30
C ASP A 74 -22.36 -9.95 -0.46
N PHE A 75 -21.35 -10.83 -0.48
CA PHE A 75 -21.46 -12.10 -1.20
C PHE A 75 -20.92 -13.28 -0.39
N ARG A 76 -21.48 -14.45 -0.65
CA ARG A 76 -21.07 -15.73 -0.07
C ARG A 76 -21.51 -16.89 -0.95
N THR A 77 -21.02 -18.08 -0.66
CA THR A 77 -21.64 -19.32 -1.11
C THR A 77 -22.64 -19.85 -0.09
N ASP A 78 -23.53 -20.74 -0.53
CA ASP A 78 -24.57 -21.31 0.32
C ASP A 78 -24.05 -22.08 1.56
N ASP A 79 -22.84 -22.64 1.49
CA ASP A 79 -22.12 -23.31 2.60
C ASP A 79 -21.41 -22.36 3.56
N GLN A 80 -21.25 -21.10 3.19
CA GLN A 80 -20.62 -20.10 4.06
C GLN A 80 -21.67 -19.44 4.93
N GLU A 81 -21.40 -19.35 6.24
CA GLU A 81 -22.30 -18.69 7.20
C GLU A 81 -22.25 -17.17 7.10
N GLN A 82 -21.06 -16.62 6.83
CA GLN A 82 -20.81 -15.18 6.82
C GLN A 82 -20.71 -14.64 5.40
N PHE A 83 -21.25 -13.43 5.21
CA PHE A 83 -21.06 -12.66 3.99
C PHE A 83 -19.69 -11.97 3.99
N THR A 84 -19.09 -11.85 2.81
CA THR A 84 -17.92 -11.01 2.56
C THR A 84 -18.39 -9.63 2.14
N PRO A 85 -18.26 -8.59 2.99
CA PRO A 85 -18.73 -7.25 2.65
C PRO A 85 -17.73 -6.52 1.76
N THR A 86 -18.23 -5.91 0.70
CA THR A 86 -17.45 -5.10 -0.24
C THR A 86 -18.21 -3.84 -0.62
N ARG A 87 -17.53 -2.83 -1.17
CA ARG A 87 -18.14 -1.58 -1.64
C ARG A 87 -17.85 -1.35 -3.12
N LEU A 88 -18.82 -0.78 -3.82
CA LEU A 88 -18.71 -0.28 -5.18
C LEU A 88 -19.00 1.23 -5.17
N GLY A 89 -18.05 2.00 -5.67
CA GLY A 89 -18.12 3.46 -5.61
C GLY A 89 -18.01 3.98 -4.17
N ASP A 90 -18.54 5.18 -3.95
CA ASP A 90 -18.39 5.90 -2.69
C ASP A 90 -19.72 6.54 -2.27
N GLU A 91 -20.23 6.12 -1.12
CA GLU A 91 -21.48 6.64 -0.53
C GLU A 91 -21.36 8.12 -0.16
N GLY A 92 -20.16 8.63 0.10
CA GLY A 92 -19.95 10.06 0.42
C GLY A 92 -20.07 10.99 -0.78
N THR A 93 -19.91 10.46 -1.99
CA THR A 93 -19.92 11.25 -3.23
C THR A 93 -20.98 10.79 -4.24
N MET A 94 -21.93 9.96 -3.78
CA MET A 94 -23.02 9.44 -4.61
C MET A 94 -24.03 10.53 -4.99
N GLU A 95 -24.58 10.43 -6.20
CA GLU A 95 -25.51 11.38 -6.78
C GLU A 95 -26.93 10.83 -6.73
N ASN A 96 -27.71 11.25 -5.73
CA ASN A 96 -29.09 10.78 -5.52
C ASN A 96 -30.09 11.92 -5.25
N LYS A 97 -29.78 13.15 -5.66
CA LYS A 97 -30.61 14.35 -5.42
C LYS A 97 -32.06 14.17 -5.88
N GLU A 98 -32.27 13.54 -7.04
CA GLU A 98 -33.61 13.31 -7.59
C GLU A 98 -34.43 12.34 -6.72
N CYS A 99 -33.80 11.32 -6.14
CA CYS A 99 -34.48 10.39 -5.24
C CYS A 99 -34.77 11.00 -3.86
N LEU A 100 -33.91 11.90 -3.37
CA LEU A 100 -34.17 12.65 -2.13
C LEU A 100 -35.28 13.71 -2.32
N ALA A 101 -35.43 14.25 -3.52
CA ALA A 101 -36.51 15.20 -3.84
C ALA A 101 -37.88 14.51 -3.96
N GLN A 102 -37.93 13.25 -4.42
CA GLN A 102 -39.18 12.49 -4.58
C GLN A 102 -39.76 11.94 -3.27
N THR A 103 -38.99 11.89 -2.17
CA THR A 103 -39.53 11.51 -0.86
C THR A 103 -40.40 12.59 -0.21
N GLY A 104 -40.68 13.70 -0.91
CA GLY A 104 -41.60 14.75 -0.48
C GLY A 104 -42.88 14.84 -1.32
N SER A 105 -44.02 14.67 -0.63
CA SER A 105 -45.36 15.27 -0.86
C SER A 105 -46.41 14.55 -1.73
N PRO A 106 -47.74 14.66 -1.41
CA PRO A 106 -48.44 15.95 -1.28
C PRO A 106 -49.52 16.12 -0.19
N GLY A 107 -49.68 17.36 0.32
CA GLY A 107 -51.00 17.91 0.71
C GLY A 107 -51.12 18.62 2.07
N SER A 108 -50.91 19.94 2.11
CA SER A 108 -51.93 20.92 2.56
C SER A 108 -51.41 22.37 2.46
N PRO A 109 -52.27 23.36 2.16
CA PRO A 109 -51.87 24.64 1.63
C PRO A 109 -51.56 25.71 2.68
N ALA A 110 -50.68 26.63 2.28
CA ALA A 110 -50.56 28.04 2.65
C ALA A 110 -51.31 28.56 3.90
N GLY A 111 -50.52 29.00 4.89
CA GLY A 111 -50.85 30.06 5.84
C GLY A 111 -49.60 30.90 6.11
N GLY A 112 -49.70 32.21 5.95
CA GLY A 112 -48.58 33.18 5.91
C GLY A 112 -47.84 33.44 7.24
N PRO A 113 -46.93 34.44 7.26
CA PRO A 113 -45.81 34.53 8.19
C PRO A 113 -46.20 35.14 9.54
N GLY A 114 -45.68 34.55 10.61
CA GLY A 114 -45.75 35.07 11.98
C GLY A 114 -44.35 35.24 12.54
N GLU A 115 -43.92 36.48 12.60
CA GLU A 115 -42.71 37.00 13.25
C GLU A 115 -42.94 37.09 14.76
N ALA A 116 -42.03 36.54 15.57
CA ALA A 116 -41.73 37.03 16.93
C ALA A 116 -40.52 36.30 17.54
N ASP A 117 -39.62 37.12 18.07
CA ASP A 117 -38.38 36.84 18.78
C ASP A 117 -38.49 35.92 20.01
N GLY A 118 -37.34 35.33 20.36
CA GLY A 118 -36.91 35.35 21.78
C GLY A 118 -36.40 34.05 22.39
N LYS A 119 -35.06 33.96 22.49
CA LYS A 119 -34.31 33.67 23.73
C LYS A 119 -34.19 32.19 24.19
N ASP A 120 -32.97 31.65 24.02
CA ASP A 120 -32.41 30.55 24.85
C ASP A 120 -32.28 30.99 26.33
N PRO A 121 -32.36 30.07 27.31
CA PRO A 121 -31.13 29.36 27.71
C PRO A 121 -31.27 27.88 28.19
N ALA A 122 -30.20 27.15 27.92
CA ALA A 122 -29.50 26.16 28.76
C ALA A 122 -30.24 24.95 29.39
N GLY A 123 -29.71 23.76 29.05
CA GLY A 123 -29.40 22.72 30.04
C GLY A 123 -30.29 21.48 30.04
N GLY A 124 -29.79 20.35 29.52
CA GLY A 124 -30.40 19.04 29.74
C GLY A 124 -29.73 17.92 28.94
N SER A 125 -29.02 17.04 29.63
CA SER A 125 -28.35 15.84 29.11
C SER A 125 -29.21 15.01 28.16
N ALA A 126 -28.76 14.82 26.92
CA ALA A 126 -29.26 13.78 26.03
C ALA A 126 -28.55 12.46 26.32
N LEU A 127 -29.22 11.61 27.10
CA LEU A 127 -28.94 10.18 27.19
C LEU A 127 -29.21 9.53 25.83
N THR A 128 -28.24 8.73 25.38
CA THR A 128 -28.26 7.86 24.21
C THR A 128 -29.49 6.92 24.22
N PRO A 129 -30.29 6.82 23.14
CA PRO A 129 -31.22 5.71 23.00
C PRO A 129 -30.52 4.45 22.42
N PRO A 130 -30.89 3.23 22.87
CA PRO A 130 -30.28 1.97 22.46
C PRO A 130 -30.73 1.51 21.05
N PRO A 131 -30.08 0.50 20.45
CA PRO A 131 -30.39 0.07 19.08
C PRO A 131 -31.71 -0.71 19.03
N GLU A 132 -32.74 -0.13 18.41
CA GLU A 132 -33.97 -0.86 18.09
C GLU A 132 -33.76 -1.82 16.91
N SER A 133 -34.20 -3.05 17.13
CA SER A 133 -34.36 -4.11 16.13
C SER A 133 -35.45 -3.74 15.10
N PRO A 134 -35.44 -4.34 13.89
CA PRO A 134 -36.22 -3.84 12.75
C PRO A 134 -37.73 -3.99 12.96
N GLY A 135 -38.42 -2.86 13.08
CA GLY A 135 -39.87 -2.76 13.12
C GLY A 135 -40.52 -3.15 11.78
N LYS A 136 -41.68 -3.79 11.90
CA LYS A 136 -42.47 -4.42 10.84
C LYS A 136 -42.92 -3.45 9.74
N THR A 137 -42.61 -3.85 8.51
CA THR A 137 -43.32 -3.62 7.23
C THR A 137 -44.55 -2.72 7.23
N ALA A 138 -44.45 -1.57 6.54
CA ALA A 138 -45.56 -0.95 5.85
C ALA A 138 -45.96 -1.84 4.64
N ALA A 139 -47.16 -2.39 4.68
CA ALA A 139 -47.74 -3.21 3.63
C ALA A 139 -48.14 -2.35 2.43
N ASN A 140 -47.22 -2.21 1.46
CA ASN A 140 -47.41 -1.93 0.02
C ASN A 140 -46.17 -1.27 -0.65
N THR A 141 -45.00 -1.34 -0.04
CA THR A 141 -43.75 -1.03 -0.76
C THR A 141 -43.36 -2.23 -1.63
N PRO A 142 -43.28 -2.12 -2.97
CA PRO A 142 -42.83 -3.22 -3.81
C PRO A 142 -41.43 -3.65 -3.37
N VAL A 143 -41.23 -4.95 -3.20
CA VAL A 143 -39.93 -5.53 -2.84
C VAL A 143 -38.89 -5.04 -3.85
N PRO A 144 -37.75 -4.45 -3.42
CA PRO A 144 -36.71 -4.02 -4.33
C PRO A 144 -36.23 -5.23 -5.12
N SER A 145 -36.50 -5.23 -6.43
CA SER A 145 -36.24 -6.37 -7.31
C SER A 145 -35.36 -5.96 -8.48
N LEU A 146 -34.50 -6.89 -8.88
CA LEU A 146 -33.72 -6.80 -10.11
C LEU A 146 -34.45 -7.56 -11.20
N ILE A 147 -34.68 -6.90 -12.33
CA ILE A 147 -35.27 -7.47 -13.52
C ILE A 147 -34.13 -7.95 -14.41
N LEU A 148 -34.05 -9.26 -14.64
CA LEU A 148 -33.16 -9.84 -15.64
C LEU A 148 -33.61 -9.39 -17.03
N GLN A 149 -32.71 -8.77 -17.79
CA GLN A 149 -33.02 -8.17 -19.09
C GLN A 149 -32.80 -9.09 -20.29
N ASN A 150 -32.27 -10.30 -20.10
CA ASN A 150 -32.00 -11.21 -21.21
C ASN A 150 -33.18 -12.14 -21.52
N PRO A 151 -33.62 -12.16 -22.79
CA PRO A 151 -33.92 -13.41 -23.49
C PRO A 151 -33.12 -13.52 -24.82
N GLY A 152 -32.65 -14.72 -25.16
CA GLY A 152 -32.56 -15.12 -26.58
C GLY A 152 -31.22 -15.09 -27.33
N ASP A 153 -30.54 -13.94 -27.51
CA ASP A 153 -29.75 -13.80 -28.76
C ASP A 153 -28.26 -13.51 -28.58
N GLY A 154 -27.79 -13.27 -27.36
CA GLY A 154 -26.38 -12.90 -27.11
C GLY A 154 -25.92 -11.60 -27.79
N ARG A 155 -26.83 -10.79 -28.35
CA ARG A 155 -26.51 -9.48 -28.91
C ARG A 155 -26.62 -8.39 -27.85
N TRP A 156 -25.45 -7.85 -27.55
CA TRP A 156 -25.16 -6.67 -26.76
C TRP A 156 -26.08 -5.48 -27.12
N GLN A 157 -26.92 -5.05 -26.18
CA GLN A 157 -27.41 -3.68 -26.17
C GLN A 157 -26.24 -2.83 -25.67
N ALA A 158 -25.92 -1.74 -26.37
CA ALA A 158 -24.83 -0.86 -25.96
C ALA A 158 -24.99 -0.49 -24.49
N PRO A 159 -23.92 -0.48 -23.67
CA PRO A 159 -24.02 -0.01 -22.31
C PRO A 159 -24.68 1.38 -22.38
N PRO A 160 -25.65 1.66 -21.51
CA PRO A 160 -26.21 3.01 -21.41
C PRO A 160 -25.03 3.98 -21.34
N SER A 161 -25.13 5.17 -21.94
CA SER A 161 -24.03 6.14 -22.02
C SER A 161 -23.37 6.33 -20.64
N SER A 162 -22.33 5.54 -20.36
CA SER A 162 -21.85 5.32 -19.00
C SER A 162 -20.63 6.18 -18.79
N THR A 163 -20.72 7.11 -17.84
CA THR A 163 -19.56 7.90 -17.40
C THR A 163 -18.80 7.17 -16.29
N GLN A 164 -19.47 6.25 -15.56
CA GLN A 164 -18.90 5.50 -14.45
C GLN A 164 -19.01 3.98 -14.68
N ASN A 165 -17.92 3.27 -14.38
CA ASN A 165 -17.82 1.82 -14.46
C ASN A 165 -17.22 1.28 -13.16
N TYR A 166 -18.00 0.52 -12.39
CA TYR A 166 -17.56 -0.12 -11.15
C TYR A 166 -17.48 -1.62 -11.35
N SER A 167 -16.31 -2.24 -11.14
CA SER A 167 -16.13 -3.69 -11.31
C SER A 167 -15.57 -4.33 -10.05
N LEU A 168 -16.10 -5.49 -9.69
CA LEU A 168 -15.70 -6.29 -8.54
C LEU A 168 -15.66 -7.76 -8.93
N ILE A 169 -14.52 -8.39 -8.67
CA ILE A 169 -14.38 -9.85 -8.74
C ILE A 169 -14.94 -10.42 -7.44
N LEU A 170 -16.08 -11.11 -7.54
CA LEU A 170 -16.70 -11.77 -6.40
C LEU A 170 -15.98 -13.09 -6.09
N PHE A 171 -15.71 -13.87 -7.14
CA PHE A 171 -14.99 -15.13 -7.05
C PHE A 171 -14.01 -15.25 -8.22
N ASP A 172 -12.79 -15.69 -7.94
CA ASP A 172 -11.81 -16.13 -8.93
C ASP A 172 -11.04 -17.29 -8.31
N VAL A 173 -11.51 -18.50 -8.61
CA VAL A 173 -10.92 -19.73 -8.08
C VAL A 173 -10.45 -20.60 -9.21
N GLN A 174 -9.27 -21.17 -9.03
CA GLN A 174 -8.63 -22.05 -10.01
C GLN A 174 -8.12 -23.30 -9.31
N ARG A 175 -8.14 -24.41 -10.04
CA ARG A 175 -7.65 -25.68 -9.54
C ARG A 175 -6.11 -25.63 -9.42
N GLY A 176 -5.60 -25.77 -8.19
CA GLY A 176 -4.16 -25.66 -7.92
C GLY A 176 -3.32 -26.85 -8.41
N THR A 177 -3.91 -28.05 -8.50
CA THR A 177 -3.24 -29.27 -8.97
C THR A 177 -4.14 -30.07 -9.91
N PRO A 178 -3.57 -30.82 -10.88
CA PRO A 178 -4.34 -31.68 -11.77
C PRO A 178 -5.19 -32.75 -11.10
N ASP A 179 -4.88 -33.11 -9.86
CA ASP A 179 -5.52 -34.20 -9.12
C ASP A 179 -6.42 -33.69 -7.96
N GLY A 180 -6.46 -32.38 -7.69
CA GLY A 180 -7.29 -31.80 -6.62
C GLY A 180 -8.80 -31.78 -6.93
N PRO A 181 -9.70 -31.59 -5.96
CA PRO A 181 -11.13 -31.43 -6.28
C PRO A 181 -11.40 -30.16 -7.12
N PRO A 182 -12.51 -30.10 -7.87
CA PRO A 182 -12.96 -28.87 -8.50
C PRO A 182 -13.10 -27.76 -7.45
N PRO A 183 -12.68 -26.54 -7.76
CA PRO A 183 -12.68 -25.46 -6.78
C PRO A 183 -14.09 -24.99 -6.42
N PHE A 184 -15.08 -25.19 -7.30
CA PHE A 184 -16.51 -25.05 -6.98
C PHE A 184 -17.27 -26.34 -7.30
N PRO A 185 -17.87 -27.02 -6.32
CA PRO A 185 -18.75 -28.15 -6.56
C PRO A 185 -19.99 -27.75 -7.36
N LYS A 186 -20.42 -28.59 -8.30
CA LYS A 186 -21.64 -28.37 -9.09
C LYS A 186 -22.87 -28.31 -8.17
N GLY A 187 -23.79 -27.38 -8.46
CA GLY A 187 -25.06 -27.25 -7.73
C GLY A 187 -24.99 -26.34 -6.49
N ARG A 188 -23.81 -25.77 -6.20
CA ARG A 188 -23.67 -24.69 -5.21
C ARG A 188 -24.26 -23.39 -5.75
N THR A 189 -24.81 -22.58 -4.86
CA THR A 189 -25.35 -21.26 -5.19
C THR A 189 -24.49 -20.17 -4.59
N ILE A 190 -24.09 -19.23 -5.45
CA ILE A 190 -23.45 -17.98 -5.06
C ILE A 190 -24.56 -16.97 -4.76
N ILE A 191 -24.57 -16.43 -3.55
CA ILE A 191 -25.55 -15.45 -3.08
C ILE A 191 -24.87 -14.10 -3.04
N VAL A 192 -25.41 -13.12 -3.77
CA VAL A 192 -24.89 -11.76 -3.84
C VAL A 192 -26.00 -10.80 -3.43
N ARG A 193 -25.72 -9.92 -2.48
CA ARG A 193 -26.63 -8.87 -2.01
C ARG A 193 -26.06 -7.51 -2.38
N ILE A 194 -26.85 -6.72 -3.09
CA ILE A 194 -26.49 -5.36 -3.50
C ILE A 194 -27.41 -4.39 -2.78
N TRP A 195 -26.87 -3.44 -2.04
CA TRP A 195 -27.66 -2.48 -1.25
C TRP A 195 -26.92 -1.16 -1.03
N SER A 196 -27.59 -0.16 -0.44
CA SER A 196 -26.98 1.13 -0.10
C SER A 196 -27.57 1.74 1.17
N VAL A 197 -26.86 2.69 1.79
CA VAL A 197 -27.36 3.40 2.98
C VAL A 197 -28.50 4.36 2.66
N LEU A 198 -28.47 5.01 1.48
CA LEU A 198 -29.55 5.86 0.99
C LEU A 198 -30.06 5.33 -0.36
N PRO A 199 -31.30 5.66 -0.77
CA PRO A 199 -31.79 5.35 -2.12
C PRO A 199 -30.86 5.96 -3.18
N ASN A 200 -30.51 5.16 -4.18
CA ASN A 200 -29.78 5.59 -5.37
C ASN A 200 -30.75 5.79 -6.54
N ASP A 201 -30.41 6.72 -7.44
CA ASP A 201 -31.08 6.82 -8.73
C ASP A 201 -30.47 5.82 -9.72
N PHE A 202 -31.24 4.77 -10.02
CA PHE A 202 -30.90 3.71 -10.96
C PHE A 202 -31.43 3.95 -12.37
N GLN A 203 -31.90 5.15 -12.72
CA GLN A 203 -32.22 5.47 -14.11
C GLN A 203 -30.97 5.31 -14.99
N ASP A 204 -31.13 4.50 -16.04
CA ASP A 204 -30.09 4.13 -17.00
C ASP A 204 -28.88 3.43 -16.37
N VAL A 205 -29.08 2.77 -15.21
CA VAL A 205 -28.05 1.93 -14.58
C VAL A 205 -28.19 0.48 -15.03
N GLY A 206 -27.10 -0.10 -15.53
CA GLY A 206 -27.00 -1.49 -15.91
C GLY A 206 -26.12 -2.28 -14.95
N ILE A 207 -26.61 -3.42 -14.46
CA ILE A 207 -25.87 -4.33 -13.59
C ILE A 207 -25.55 -5.61 -14.37
N LEU A 208 -24.27 -5.90 -14.54
CA LEU A 208 -23.76 -7.06 -15.25
C LEU A 208 -23.15 -8.06 -14.26
N ILE A 209 -23.61 -9.30 -14.30
CA ILE A 209 -22.89 -10.44 -13.74
C ILE A 209 -22.25 -11.21 -14.89
N ARG A 210 -20.92 -11.28 -14.89
CA ARG A 210 -20.15 -12.12 -15.80
C ARG A 210 -19.66 -13.37 -15.09
N HIS A 211 -20.04 -14.53 -15.62
CA HIS A 211 -19.64 -15.84 -15.12
C HIS A 211 -18.80 -16.56 -16.16
N GLU A 212 -17.53 -16.76 -15.86
CA GLU A 212 -16.57 -17.46 -16.71
C GLU A 212 -16.23 -18.82 -16.11
N ALA A 213 -16.34 -19.89 -16.90
CA ALA A 213 -15.80 -21.20 -16.57
C ALA A 213 -14.43 -21.38 -17.24
N TYR A 214 -13.43 -21.76 -16.46
CA TYR A 214 -12.10 -22.09 -16.98
C TYR A 214 -12.11 -23.49 -17.57
N VAL A 215 -11.80 -23.59 -18.86
CA VAL A 215 -11.65 -24.85 -19.59
C VAL A 215 -10.22 -24.96 -20.12
N PRO A 216 -9.53 -26.09 -19.90
CA PRO A 216 -8.20 -26.31 -20.45
C PRO A 216 -8.21 -26.28 -21.97
N HIS A 217 -7.17 -25.71 -22.56
CA HIS A 217 -6.97 -25.70 -24.01
C HIS A 217 -5.63 -26.34 -24.37
N PRO A 218 -5.55 -27.17 -25.43
CA PRO A 218 -6.62 -27.55 -26.36
C PRO A 218 -7.65 -28.53 -25.78
N ASN A 219 -7.21 -29.42 -24.90
CA ASN A 219 -8.04 -30.35 -24.13
C ASN A 219 -7.41 -30.61 -22.76
N GLU A 220 -8.18 -31.23 -21.86
CA GLU A 220 -7.74 -31.51 -20.49
C GLU A 220 -6.50 -32.42 -20.44
N LYS A 221 -6.45 -33.46 -21.27
CA LYS A 221 -5.34 -34.42 -21.29
C LYS A 221 -4.01 -33.76 -21.61
N GLU A 222 -3.96 -32.91 -22.64
CA GLU A 222 -2.77 -32.17 -23.05
C GLU A 222 -2.35 -31.14 -22.00
N TYR A 223 -3.33 -30.45 -21.40
CA TYR A 223 -3.05 -29.49 -20.34
C TYR A 223 -2.45 -30.16 -19.10
N VAL A 224 -3.02 -31.28 -18.64
CA VAL A 224 -2.47 -32.08 -17.54
C VAL A 224 -1.06 -32.60 -17.88
N ALA A 225 -0.84 -33.07 -19.11
CA ALA A 225 0.47 -33.54 -19.56
C ALA A 225 1.52 -32.41 -19.53
N LYS A 226 1.13 -31.19 -19.94
CA LYS A 226 1.96 -29.98 -19.86
C LYS A 226 2.32 -29.67 -18.40
N LEU A 227 1.35 -29.62 -17.50
CA LEU A 227 1.60 -29.35 -16.07
C LEU A 227 2.55 -30.38 -15.46
N ARG A 228 2.34 -31.68 -15.75
CA ARG A 228 3.23 -32.76 -15.29
C ARG A 228 4.65 -32.62 -15.85
N LYS A 229 4.79 -32.15 -17.10
CA LYS A 229 6.11 -31.87 -17.72
C LYS A 229 6.82 -30.71 -17.01
N GLU A 230 6.11 -29.61 -16.77
CA GLU A 230 6.63 -28.44 -16.07
C GLU A 230 7.07 -28.79 -14.64
N GLU A 231 6.31 -29.63 -13.95
CA GLU A 231 6.67 -30.12 -12.62
C GLU A 231 7.96 -30.96 -12.64
N ARG A 232 8.09 -31.91 -13.58
CA ARG A 232 9.32 -32.69 -13.76
C ARG A 232 10.52 -31.78 -14.06
N ASP A 233 10.36 -30.79 -14.92
CA ASP A 233 11.42 -29.84 -15.27
C ASP A 233 11.82 -28.97 -14.07
N ARG A 234 10.85 -28.55 -13.25
CA ARG A 234 11.09 -27.83 -11.99
C ARG A 234 11.88 -28.69 -11.01
N LYS A 235 11.51 -29.96 -10.83
CA LYS A 235 12.21 -30.92 -9.98
C LYS A 235 13.65 -31.14 -10.46
N ARG A 236 13.85 -31.37 -11.76
CA ARG A 236 15.17 -31.52 -12.38
C ARG A 236 16.06 -30.28 -12.18
N LYS A 237 15.50 -29.08 -12.34
CA LYS A 237 16.22 -27.82 -12.09
C LYS A 237 16.58 -27.66 -10.60
N ALA A 238 15.69 -28.03 -9.68
CA ALA A 238 15.94 -27.99 -8.25
C ALA A 238 17.07 -28.98 -7.85
N GLU A 239 17.03 -30.21 -8.35
CA GLU A 239 18.08 -31.21 -8.13
C GLU A 239 19.44 -30.74 -8.67
N LYS A 240 19.48 -30.13 -9.87
CA LYS A 240 20.71 -29.55 -10.42
C LYS A 240 21.29 -28.47 -9.51
N ARG A 241 20.44 -27.55 -9.03
CA ARG A 241 20.86 -26.48 -8.09
C ARG A 241 21.37 -27.06 -6.77
N GLN A 242 20.73 -28.11 -6.27
CA GLN A 242 21.15 -28.80 -5.05
C GLN A 242 22.56 -29.39 -5.22
N ARG A 243 22.80 -30.15 -6.31
CA ARG A 243 24.13 -30.72 -6.62
C ARG A 243 25.21 -29.65 -6.77
N GLU A 244 24.91 -28.54 -7.44
CA GLU A 244 25.85 -27.42 -7.58
C GLU A 244 26.16 -26.74 -6.23
N TRP A 245 25.15 -26.58 -5.38
CA TRP A 245 25.32 -26.03 -4.05
C TRP A 245 26.20 -26.94 -3.18
N GLU A 246 25.95 -28.25 -3.17
CA GLU A 246 26.76 -29.24 -2.45
C GLU A 246 28.22 -29.24 -2.93
N ARG A 247 28.44 -29.18 -4.25
CA ARG A 247 29.78 -29.07 -4.83
C ARG A 247 30.51 -27.82 -4.32
N LYS A 248 29.84 -26.66 -4.27
CA LYS A 248 30.40 -25.40 -3.76
C LYS A 248 30.69 -25.47 -2.26
N GLN A 249 29.86 -26.12 -1.45
CA GLN A 249 30.13 -26.32 -0.02
C GLN A 249 31.37 -27.18 0.19
N ARG A 250 31.48 -28.32 -0.53
CA ARG A 250 32.68 -29.18 -0.48
C ARG A 250 33.95 -28.43 -0.87
N GLN A 251 33.89 -27.57 -1.89
CA GLN A 251 35.03 -26.74 -2.29
C GLN A 251 35.43 -25.74 -1.19
N ARG A 252 34.46 -25.03 -0.60
CA ARG A 252 34.73 -24.09 0.51
C ARG A 252 35.33 -24.79 1.72
N GLN A 253 34.85 -26.00 2.03
CA GLN A 253 35.39 -26.80 3.12
C GLN A 253 36.86 -27.16 2.85
N ARG A 254 37.19 -27.67 1.66
CA ARG A 254 38.58 -27.94 1.25
C ARG A 254 39.47 -26.70 1.30
N GLU A 255 38.98 -25.55 0.84
CA GLU A 255 39.72 -24.28 0.93
C GLU A 255 39.94 -23.84 2.37
N TRP A 256 38.96 -24.04 3.25
CA TRP A 256 39.07 -23.75 4.67
C TRP A 256 40.08 -24.66 5.37
N GLU A 257 40.03 -25.97 5.12
CA GLU A 257 40.99 -26.95 5.62
C GLU A 257 42.42 -26.62 5.15
N ARG A 258 42.60 -26.28 3.86
CA ARG A 258 43.89 -25.81 3.33
C ARG A 258 44.41 -24.57 4.07
N LYS A 259 43.54 -23.60 4.38
CA LYS A 259 43.91 -22.40 5.14
C LYS A 259 44.31 -22.73 6.58
N GLN A 260 43.63 -23.68 7.23
CA GLN A 260 44.01 -24.14 8.57
C GLN A 260 45.39 -24.80 8.56
N VAL A 261 45.66 -25.68 7.60
CA VAL A 261 46.97 -26.32 7.44
C VAL A 261 48.08 -25.28 7.17
N LEU A 262 47.81 -24.28 6.32
CA LEU A 262 48.75 -23.18 6.06
C LEU A 262 49.01 -22.31 7.30
N ALA A 263 47.97 -22.02 8.09
CA ALA A 263 48.09 -21.26 9.34
C ALA A 263 48.86 -22.03 10.42
N ALA A 264 48.68 -23.35 10.49
CA ALA A 264 49.45 -24.21 11.39
C ALA A 264 50.93 -24.28 11.01
N LYS A 265 51.24 -24.30 9.69
CA LYS A 265 52.63 -24.26 9.20
C LYS A 265 53.33 -22.91 9.41
N ASN A 266 52.57 -21.82 9.37
CA ASN A 266 53.07 -20.45 9.56
C ASN A 266 52.34 -19.77 10.72
N PRO A 267 52.65 -20.14 11.98
CA PRO A 267 51.99 -19.54 13.12
C PRO A 267 52.30 -18.04 13.19
N PRO A 268 51.31 -17.20 13.54
CA PRO A 268 51.57 -15.78 13.72
C PRO A 268 52.58 -15.55 14.85
N PRO A 269 53.45 -14.54 14.74
CA PRO A 269 54.40 -14.22 15.81
C PRO A 269 53.65 -13.92 17.11
N PRO A 270 54.25 -14.21 18.28
CA PRO A 270 53.61 -13.99 19.57
C PRO A 270 53.15 -12.53 19.69
N ALA A 271 51.90 -12.36 20.14
CA ALA A 271 51.30 -11.04 20.29
C ALA A 271 52.18 -10.18 21.20
N ARG A 272 52.74 -9.08 20.67
CA ARG A 272 53.49 -8.11 21.47
C ARG A 272 52.59 -7.59 22.60
N PRO A 273 53.10 -7.42 23.83
CA PRO A 273 52.32 -6.90 24.94
C PRO A 273 51.70 -5.55 24.55
N ALA A 274 50.41 -5.41 24.82
CA ALA A 274 49.65 -4.22 24.46
C ALA A 274 50.27 -2.99 25.14
N LYS A 275 50.83 -2.07 24.34
CA LYS A 275 51.37 -0.81 24.86
C LYS A 275 50.26 -0.03 25.58
N PRO A 276 50.55 0.60 26.74
CA PRO A 276 49.57 1.45 27.42
C PRO A 276 49.09 2.55 26.47
N ARG A 277 47.76 2.73 26.41
CA ARG A 277 47.14 3.76 25.56
C ARG A 277 47.64 5.13 26.00
N LYS A 278 48.33 5.84 25.09
CA LYS A 278 48.75 7.23 25.31
C LYS A 278 47.52 8.09 25.67
N PRO A 279 47.64 9.06 26.60
CA PRO A 279 46.54 9.98 26.91
C PRO A 279 46.12 10.72 25.63
N ALA A 280 44.81 10.82 25.41
CA ALA A 280 44.25 11.48 24.25
C ALA A 280 44.71 12.94 24.23
N LYS A 281 45.40 13.36 23.16
CA LYS A 281 45.73 14.78 22.95
C LYS A 281 44.43 15.58 22.98
N VAL A 282 44.35 16.58 23.86
CA VAL A 282 43.24 17.55 23.88
C VAL A 282 43.24 18.28 22.54
N ARG A 283 42.34 17.88 21.65
CA ARG A 283 42.14 18.51 20.35
C ARG A 283 41.32 19.76 20.58
N LYS A 284 41.87 20.94 20.29
CA LYS A 284 41.08 22.18 20.22
C LYS A 284 39.88 21.93 19.28
N PRO A 285 38.67 22.39 19.62
CA PRO A 285 37.51 22.22 18.75
C PRO A 285 37.80 22.96 17.44
N VAL A 286 37.75 22.21 16.35
CA VAL A 286 37.89 22.75 15.00
C VAL A 286 36.52 22.73 14.37
N TRP A 287 35.94 23.90 14.18
CA TRP A 287 34.66 24.05 13.51
C TRP A 287 34.90 23.95 12.01
N GLN A 288 34.07 23.21 11.28
CA GLN A 288 34.19 23.08 9.83
C GLN A 288 32.87 23.46 9.19
N ALA A 289 32.94 24.40 8.26
CA ALA A 289 31.80 24.80 7.45
C ALA A 289 32.13 24.60 5.97
N CYS A 290 31.12 24.31 5.16
CA CYS A 290 31.25 24.22 3.72
C CYS A 290 30.16 25.04 3.06
N VAL A 291 30.52 25.83 2.06
CA VAL A 291 29.56 26.50 1.18
C VAL A 291 29.64 25.89 -0.20
N THR A 292 28.48 25.76 -0.84
CA THR A 292 28.36 25.22 -2.20
C THR A 292 28.04 26.34 -3.16
N GLY A 293 28.92 26.54 -4.15
CA GLY A 293 28.73 27.47 -5.25
C GLY A 293 28.79 26.76 -6.61
N ARG A 294 28.75 27.55 -7.69
CA ARG A 294 29.02 27.06 -9.05
C ARG A 294 30.23 27.77 -9.62
N TYR A 295 31.08 27.03 -10.31
CA TYR A 295 32.23 27.56 -11.04
C TYR A 295 32.41 26.76 -12.33
N ASP A 296 32.53 27.45 -13.46
CA ASP A 296 32.67 26.86 -14.80
C ASP A 296 31.66 25.75 -15.12
N GLY A 297 30.38 26.00 -14.80
CA GLY A 297 29.30 25.04 -15.01
C GLY A 297 29.24 23.84 -14.05
N GLY A 298 30.26 23.63 -13.22
CA GLY A 298 30.31 22.60 -12.17
C GLY A 298 29.83 23.11 -10.80
N ARG A 299 29.23 22.24 -9.98
CA ARG A 299 29.01 22.52 -8.54
C ARG A 299 30.34 22.36 -7.80
N VAL A 300 30.75 23.39 -7.08
CA VAL A 300 31.96 23.38 -6.26
C VAL A 300 31.57 23.57 -4.80
N ALA A 301 32.18 22.78 -3.91
CA ALA A 301 32.03 22.92 -2.47
C ALA A 301 33.36 23.41 -1.88
N ILE A 302 33.34 24.56 -1.21
CA ILE A 302 34.50 25.11 -0.50
C ILE A 302 34.29 24.83 0.98
N CYS A 303 35.18 24.02 1.55
CA CYS A 303 35.16 23.69 2.97
C CYS A 303 36.32 24.37 3.69
N ARG A 304 36.02 25.09 4.77
CA ARG A 304 37.02 25.75 5.62
C ARG A 304 36.90 25.25 7.07
N LYS A 305 38.07 25.12 7.71
CA LYS A 305 38.20 24.84 9.14
C LYS A 305 38.54 26.13 9.88
N PHE A 306 37.81 26.38 10.97
CA PHE A 306 37.91 27.57 11.81
C PHE A 306 38.42 27.16 13.18
N GLY A 307 39.38 27.93 13.69
CA GLY A 307 39.87 27.79 15.06
C GLY A 307 39.12 28.67 16.06
N ASP A 308 38.31 29.61 15.57
CA ASP A 308 37.52 30.56 16.34
C ASP A 308 36.03 30.44 15.95
N TYR A 309 35.17 30.41 16.96
CA TYR A 309 33.73 30.24 16.81
C TYR A 309 33.02 31.51 16.31
N GLN A 310 33.53 32.70 16.68
CA GLN A 310 32.94 33.95 16.19
C GLN A 310 33.21 34.12 14.69
N GLU A 311 34.42 33.78 14.24
CA GLU A 311 34.75 33.75 12.80
C GLU A 311 33.87 32.74 12.04
N TYR A 312 33.70 31.53 12.59
CA TYR A 312 32.82 30.50 12.01
C TYR A 312 31.38 31.01 11.83
N THR A 313 30.82 31.64 12.87
CA THR A 313 29.43 32.10 12.88
C THR A 313 29.23 33.24 11.88
N ARG A 314 30.15 34.21 11.84
CA ARG A 314 30.13 35.31 10.86
C ARG A 314 30.16 34.78 9.42
N CYS A 315 31.08 33.85 9.12
CA CYS A 315 31.25 33.35 7.76
C CYS A 315 30.10 32.46 7.26
N ILE A 316 29.36 31.80 8.17
CA ILE A 316 28.15 31.04 7.80
C ILE A 316 26.97 31.96 7.53
N ASN A 317 26.83 33.04 8.29
CA ASN A 317 25.67 33.93 8.18
C ASN A 317 25.72 34.81 6.93
N ASP A 318 26.91 35.08 6.39
CA ASP A 318 27.07 35.73 5.07
C ASP A 318 27.93 34.87 4.12
N PRO A 319 27.29 33.94 3.37
CA PRO A 319 28.00 33.07 2.44
C PRO A 319 28.60 33.78 1.22
N ALA A 320 28.25 35.06 0.99
CA ALA A 320 28.75 35.86 -0.12
C ALA A 320 30.03 36.65 0.23
N ASP A 321 30.41 36.68 1.51
CA ASP A 321 31.64 37.30 2.01
C ASP A 321 32.88 36.51 1.51
N LEU A 322 33.42 36.95 0.37
CA LEU A 322 34.61 36.39 -0.28
C LEU A 322 35.80 36.26 0.72
N PRO A 323 36.20 37.30 1.48
CA PRO A 323 37.20 37.21 2.54
C PRO A 323 37.04 36.04 3.53
N CYS A 324 35.80 35.68 3.88
CA CYS A 324 35.51 34.60 4.84
C CYS A 324 35.84 33.19 4.31
N TRP A 325 35.68 33.00 3.00
CA TRP A 325 35.88 31.73 2.30
C TRP A 325 37.19 31.66 1.51
N HIS A 326 38.00 32.73 1.57
CA HIS A 326 39.32 32.81 0.96
C HIS A 326 40.44 32.90 2.00
N ARG A 327 41.58 32.25 1.71
CA ARG A 327 42.86 32.53 2.38
C ARG A 327 43.83 33.00 1.30
N PRO A 328 44.40 34.22 1.36
CA PRO A 328 45.37 34.64 0.37
C PRO A 328 46.60 33.73 0.46
N ARG A 329 46.86 32.98 -0.61
CA ARG A 329 48.14 32.28 -0.83
C ARG A 329 48.70 32.82 -2.14
N LYS A 330 49.95 33.30 -2.10
CA LYS A 330 50.64 33.79 -3.31
C LYS A 330 50.68 32.67 -4.36
N GLY A 331 50.11 32.92 -5.55
CA GLY A 331 50.32 32.10 -6.75
C GLY A 331 49.22 31.08 -7.15
N ARG A 332 47.95 31.22 -6.76
CA ARG A 332 46.85 30.38 -7.32
C ARG A 332 45.61 31.20 -7.69
N TRP A 333 45.09 30.94 -8.89
CA TRP A 333 43.97 31.66 -9.53
C TRP A 333 42.62 31.54 -8.79
N HIS A 334 41.78 32.55 -9.04
CA HIS A 334 40.65 33.02 -8.25
C HIS A 334 39.30 32.36 -8.64
N TYR A 335 38.43 32.07 -7.66
CA TYR A 335 37.04 31.66 -7.91
C TYR A 335 36.10 32.85 -7.63
N ALA A 336 35.45 33.38 -8.66
CA ALA A 336 34.37 34.36 -8.50
C ALA A 336 33.07 33.62 -8.15
N ILE A 337 32.45 33.95 -7.01
CA ILE A 337 31.07 33.56 -6.70
C ILE A 337 30.17 34.51 -7.47
N ALA A 338 29.94 34.28 -8.77
CA ALA A 338 28.76 34.78 -9.50
C ALA A 338 28.85 34.39 -10.98
N GLU A 339 28.38 33.19 -11.33
CA GLU A 339 27.73 33.01 -12.63
C GLU A 339 26.42 32.25 -12.44
N ARG A 340 25.35 32.80 -13.05
CA ARG A 340 23.98 32.31 -12.98
C ARG A 340 23.95 30.82 -13.35
N ALA A 341 23.18 30.02 -12.60
CA ALA A 341 23.11 28.58 -12.77
C ALA A 341 22.72 28.16 -14.21
N LYS A 342 23.64 27.51 -14.95
CA LYS A 342 23.28 26.75 -16.17
C LYS A 342 22.18 25.71 -15.88
N PRO A 343 21.19 25.51 -16.75
CA PRO A 343 20.16 24.49 -16.57
C PRO A 343 20.77 23.09 -16.46
N ALA A 344 20.13 22.21 -15.69
CA ALA A 344 20.61 20.85 -15.45
C ALA A 344 20.63 20.03 -16.75
N ALA A 345 21.62 19.14 -16.87
CA ALA A 345 21.72 18.19 -17.99
C ALA A 345 20.46 17.33 -18.10
N GLU A 346 19.99 17.14 -19.32
CA GLU A 346 18.72 16.48 -19.63
C GLU A 346 18.76 14.99 -19.24
N ASP A 347 17.76 14.57 -18.45
CA ASP A 347 17.60 13.19 -18.00
C ASP A 347 17.15 12.30 -19.16
N ASN A 348 18.10 11.59 -19.78
CA ASN A 348 17.89 10.70 -20.93
C ASN A 348 17.28 9.33 -20.55
N ARG A 349 16.78 9.14 -19.32
CA ARG A 349 15.96 7.96 -19.00
C ARG A 349 14.62 8.09 -19.72
N PRO A 350 14.02 6.97 -20.20
CA PRO A 350 12.66 7.02 -20.72
C PRO A 350 11.76 7.63 -19.65
N LYS A 351 11.24 8.84 -19.91
CA LYS A 351 10.34 9.50 -18.98
C LYS A 351 9.14 8.57 -18.79
N PRO A 352 8.73 8.26 -17.55
CA PRO A 352 7.54 7.46 -17.33
C PRO A 352 6.39 8.12 -18.08
N ARG A 353 5.51 7.30 -18.67
CA ARG A 353 4.33 7.76 -19.41
C ARG A 353 3.66 8.89 -18.60
N PRO A 354 3.37 10.06 -19.20
CA PRO A 354 2.65 11.14 -18.52
C PRO A 354 1.33 10.62 -17.95
N ALA A 355 0.85 11.23 -16.85
CA ALA A 355 -0.45 10.85 -16.31
C ALA A 355 -1.56 11.15 -17.31
N ASP A 356 -2.48 10.21 -17.48
CA ASP A 356 -3.62 10.34 -18.42
C ASP A 356 -4.67 11.37 -17.94
N GLY A 357 -4.47 11.99 -16.78
CA GLY A 357 -5.33 13.02 -16.19
C GLY A 357 -4.83 13.46 -14.81
N PRO A 358 -5.44 14.49 -14.19
CA PRO A 358 -5.07 14.92 -12.83
C PRO A 358 -5.34 13.82 -11.79
N PRO A 359 -4.63 13.84 -10.64
CA PRO A 359 -4.91 12.88 -9.57
C PRO A 359 -6.34 13.07 -9.05
N PRO A 360 -6.99 12.00 -8.55
CA PRO A 360 -8.26 12.12 -7.84
C PRO A 360 -8.16 13.06 -6.63
N ALA A 361 -9.30 13.40 -6.03
CA ALA A 361 -9.32 14.18 -4.78
C ALA A 361 -8.49 13.46 -3.69
N PRO A 362 -7.73 14.19 -2.85
CA PRO A 362 -7.06 13.60 -1.70
C PRO A 362 -8.03 12.84 -0.81
N GLN A 363 -7.64 11.65 -0.33
CA GLN A 363 -8.47 10.88 0.60
C GLN A 363 -8.36 11.47 2.01
N VAL A 364 -9.47 11.49 2.74
CA VAL A 364 -9.46 11.83 4.17
C VAL A 364 -8.85 10.66 4.94
N GLU A 365 -7.78 10.93 5.68
CA GLU A 365 -7.06 9.90 6.45
C GLU A 365 -7.25 10.11 7.94
N ILE A 366 -7.57 9.03 8.65
CA ILE A 366 -7.50 9.00 10.10
C ILE A 366 -6.02 8.92 10.48
N GLN A 367 -5.51 9.98 11.11
CA GLN A 367 -4.12 10.02 11.55
C GLN A 367 -3.90 9.00 12.67
N PRO A 368 -2.92 8.07 12.53
CA PRO A 368 -2.57 7.17 13.61
C PRO A 368 -1.98 7.96 14.78
N PRO A 369 -1.87 7.33 15.97
CA PRO A 369 -1.24 7.95 17.13
C PRO A 369 0.11 8.58 16.79
N ARG A 370 0.38 9.75 17.36
CA ARG A 370 1.58 10.52 17.06
C ARG A 370 2.83 9.77 17.52
N ALA A 371 3.72 9.46 16.57
CA ALA A 371 4.86 8.56 16.81
C ALA A 371 5.96 9.13 17.74
N SER A 372 6.09 10.46 17.82
CA SER A 372 7.03 11.17 18.71
C SER A 372 6.55 12.60 18.98
N GLU A 373 7.13 13.25 20.00
CA GLU A 373 6.75 14.60 20.43
C GLU A 373 6.79 15.64 19.29
N ASN A 374 7.81 15.60 18.43
CA ASN A 374 8.00 16.50 17.29
C ASN A 374 7.76 15.80 15.94
N ALA A 375 7.07 14.66 15.93
CA ALA A 375 6.70 14.00 14.69
C ALA A 375 5.88 14.93 13.79
N VAL A 376 6.20 14.97 12.50
CA VAL A 376 5.49 15.75 11.48
C VAL A 376 4.63 14.81 10.65
N TRP A 377 3.34 15.10 10.58
CA TRP A 377 2.42 14.35 9.72
C TRP A 377 2.72 14.66 8.27
N VAL A 378 3.04 13.64 7.49
CA VAL A 378 3.11 13.72 6.04
C VAL A 378 1.78 13.18 5.53
N PRO A 379 0.88 14.03 4.98
CA PRO A 379 -0.39 13.56 4.48
C PRO A 379 -0.20 12.59 3.33
N GLY A 380 -1.16 11.67 3.17
CA GLY A 380 -1.21 10.81 2.01
C GLY A 380 -1.27 11.62 0.71
N TYR A 381 -0.77 11.02 -0.36
CA TYR A 381 -0.73 11.67 -1.67
C TYR A 381 -0.87 10.68 -2.81
N TRP A 382 -1.38 11.17 -3.93
CA TRP A 382 -1.49 10.41 -5.16
C TRP A 382 -0.13 10.34 -5.87
N ARG A 383 0.30 9.13 -6.23
CA ARG A 383 1.47 8.87 -7.07
C ARG A 383 1.04 8.20 -8.37
N TRP A 384 1.46 8.76 -9.50
CA TRP A 384 1.31 8.11 -10.81
C TRP A 384 2.34 7.00 -10.98
N ASN A 385 1.91 5.82 -11.42
CA ASN A 385 2.78 4.67 -11.61
C ASN A 385 3.05 4.32 -13.10
N GLY A 386 2.58 5.14 -14.04
CA GLY A 386 2.64 4.87 -15.48
C GLY A 386 1.34 4.35 -16.08
N PHE A 387 0.40 3.85 -15.26
CA PHE A 387 -0.88 3.28 -15.72
C PHE A 387 -2.10 3.76 -14.92
N ARG A 388 -1.94 4.08 -13.62
CA ARG A 388 -3.01 4.59 -12.77
C ARG A 388 -2.47 5.45 -11.62
N TRP A 389 -3.35 6.26 -11.04
CA TRP A 389 -3.11 6.95 -9.78
C TRP A 389 -3.20 5.98 -8.60
N LEU A 390 -2.18 6.01 -7.73
CA LEU A 390 -2.11 5.20 -6.52
C LEU A 390 -2.05 6.10 -5.30
N TRP A 391 -2.95 5.86 -4.35
CA TRP A 391 -2.94 6.56 -3.07
C TRP A 391 -1.87 5.95 -2.18
N LEU A 392 -0.91 6.78 -1.75
CA LEU A 392 0.06 6.41 -0.74
C LEU A 392 -0.37 7.00 0.58
N TYR A 393 -0.64 6.12 1.56
CA TYR A 393 -1.11 6.54 2.86
C TYR A 393 -0.12 7.44 3.60
N GLY A 394 -0.65 8.43 4.31
CA GLY A 394 0.13 9.31 5.16
C GLY A 394 0.90 8.57 6.25
N PHE A 395 1.92 9.24 6.76
CA PHE A 395 2.80 8.69 7.78
C PHE A 395 3.43 9.80 8.64
N TRP A 396 3.79 9.42 9.86
CA TRP A 396 4.59 10.28 10.74
C TRP A 396 6.05 10.26 10.30
N ARG A 397 6.59 11.42 9.95
CA ARG A 397 8.04 11.63 9.83
C ARG A 397 8.58 12.02 11.20
N VAL A 398 9.39 11.13 11.77
CA VAL A 398 10.01 11.33 13.09
C VAL A 398 11.37 12.01 12.91
N PRO A 399 11.59 13.19 13.53
CA PRO A 399 12.91 13.83 13.53
C PRO A 399 13.96 12.96 14.21
N GLN A 400 15.19 13.00 13.69
CA GLN A 400 16.29 12.26 14.29
C GLN A 400 16.55 12.68 15.75
N SER A 401 16.38 13.96 16.07
CA SER A 401 16.51 14.49 17.44
C SER A 401 15.57 13.81 18.44
N ASP A 402 14.35 13.44 18.02
CA ASP A 402 13.40 12.76 18.90
C ASP A 402 13.81 11.31 19.16
N LEU A 403 14.39 10.64 18.16
CA LEU A 403 14.95 9.31 18.32
C LEU A 403 16.14 9.33 19.28
N ASP A 404 17.04 10.31 19.12
CA ASP A 404 18.25 10.43 19.92
C ASP A 404 17.95 10.85 21.37
N GLN A 405 16.87 11.61 21.60
CA GLN A 405 16.40 12.05 22.91
C GLN A 405 15.33 11.12 23.52
N GLU A 406 15.02 9.99 22.87
CA GLU A 406 14.00 9.01 23.30
C GLU A 406 12.60 9.62 23.51
N LYS A 407 12.24 10.67 22.75
CA LYS A 407 10.95 11.40 22.83
C LYS A 407 9.80 10.70 22.10
N THR A 408 9.76 9.39 22.23
CA THR A 408 8.85 8.48 21.51
C THR A 408 7.94 7.76 22.50
N ALA A 409 6.95 7.02 21.99
CA ALA A 409 6.00 6.31 22.87
C ALA A 409 6.72 5.33 23.83
N VAL A 410 6.39 5.43 25.12
CA VAL A 410 6.91 4.56 26.19
C VAL A 410 5.76 3.73 26.74
N ALA A 411 5.94 2.41 26.84
CA ALA A 411 4.95 1.48 27.39
C ALA A 411 5.53 0.78 28.64
N PRO A 412 4.66 0.34 29.58
CA PRO A 412 5.11 -0.38 30.77
C PRO A 412 5.67 -1.76 30.43
N ASP A 413 5.04 -2.46 29.49
CA ASP A 413 5.35 -3.84 29.12
C ASP A 413 5.62 -3.97 27.61
N GLU A 414 6.12 -5.14 27.17
CA GLU A 414 6.35 -5.41 25.76
C GLU A 414 5.06 -5.43 24.92
N PRO A 415 5.13 -5.03 23.64
CA PRO A 415 3.96 -5.08 22.76
C PRO A 415 3.46 -6.51 22.57
N PRO A 416 2.17 -6.69 22.26
CA PRO A 416 1.66 -7.98 21.81
C PRO A 416 2.42 -8.48 20.57
N PRO A 417 2.30 -9.78 20.24
CA PRO A 417 2.85 -10.31 19.00
C PRO A 417 2.42 -9.46 17.79
N ALA A 418 3.36 -9.17 16.88
CA ALA A 418 3.05 -8.39 15.69
C ALA A 418 1.98 -9.12 14.86
N LYS A 419 0.99 -8.36 14.36
CA LYS A 419 -0.03 -8.95 13.49
C LYS A 419 0.60 -9.35 12.15
N VAL A 420 0.21 -10.51 11.64
CA VAL A 420 0.55 -10.91 10.27
C VAL A 420 -0.29 -10.07 9.32
N GLU A 421 0.36 -9.27 8.49
CA GLU A 421 -0.30 -8.44 7.49
C GLU A 421 -0.20 -9.09 6.11
N THR A 422 -1.33 -9.12 5.40
CA THR A 422 -1.34 -9.49 3.99
C THR A 422 -0.71 -8.35 3.18
N VAL A 423 0.54 -8.54 2.76
CA VAL A 423 1.25 -7.56 1.94
C VAL A 423 0.76 -7.66 0.49
N VAL A 424 0.00 -6.66 0.04
CA VAL A 424 -0.39 -6.53 -1.38
C VAL A 424 0.83 -6.26 -2.26
N ALA A 425 0.76 -6.57 -3.55
CA ALA A 425 1.86 -6.36 -4.49
C ALA A 425 2.38 -4.91 -4.45
N ALA A 426 3.70 -4.76 -4.60
CA ALA A 426 4.36 -3.46 -4.60
C ALA A 426 3.75 -2.55 -5.68
N PRO A 427 3.30 -1.33 -5.30
CA PRO A 427 2.61 -0.43 -6.22
C PRO A 427 3.52 0.12 -7.35
N PHE A 428 4.84 0.13 -7.13
CA PHE A 428 5.86 0.60 -8.07
C PHE A 428 7.21 -0.10 -7.79
N PRO A 429 8.13 -0.14 -8.77
CA PRO A 429 9.40 -0.87 -8.64
C PRO A 429 10.30 -0.41 -7.48
N ASP A 430 10.22 0.86 -7.09
CA ASP A 430 10.97 1.48 -6.00
C ASP A 430 10.23 1.47 -4.65
N ALA A 431 9.05 0.84 -4.57
CA ALA A 431 8.26 0.81 -3.33
C ALA A 431 8.93 -0.05 -2.27
N VAL A 432 8.92 0.45 -1.03
CA VAL A 432 9.40 -0.30 0.12
C VAL A 432 8.24 -0.54 1.07
N TRP A 433 8.00 -1.80 1.39
CA TRP A 433 7.00 -2.17 2.39
C TRP A 433 7.54 -1.81 3.77
N THR A 434 6.78 -1.00 4.50
CA THR A 434 7.04 -0.66 5.88
C THR A 434 6.04 -1.44 6.74
N PRO A 435 6.47 -2.47 7.49
CA PRO A 435 5.56 -3.30 8.28
C PRO A 435 4.82 -2.48 9.34
N GLY A 436 3.60 -2.90 9.67
CA GLY A 436 2.83 -2.37 10.79
C GLY A 436 3.52 -2.62 12.13
N TYR A 437 3.09 -1.88 13.14
CA TYR A 437 3.65 -1.95 14.48
C TYR A 437 2.61 -1.58 15.53
N TRP A 438 2.82 -2.09 16.75
CA TRP A 438 2.06 -1.68 17.92
C TRP A 438 2.57 -0.33 18.42
N HIS A 439 1.65 0.61 18.63
CA HIS A 439 1.87 1.89 19.27
C HIS A 439 1.20 1.89 20.65
N TRP A 440 1.86 2.44 21.66
CA TRP A 440 1.26 2.62 22.98
C TRP A 440 0.64 4.00 23.08
N GLN A 441 -0.65 4.08 23.42
CA GLN A 441 -1.34 5.35 23.60
C GLN A 441 -2.40 5.21 24.69
N SER A 442 -2.44 6.15 25.63
CA SER A 442 -3.51 6.27 26.64
C SER A 442 -3.82 4.97 27.40
N GLY A 443 -2.79 4.19 27.74
CA GLY A 443 -2.95 2.94 28.49
C GLY A 443 -3.33 1.72 27.64
N ALA A 444 -3.32 1.82 26.30
CA ALA A 444 -3.69 0.73 25.41
C ALA A 444 -2.74 0.56 24.22
N TRP A 445 -2.71 -0.66 23.68
CA TRP A 445 -2.01 -1.03 22.45
C TRP A 445 -2.88 -0.76 21.22
N VAL A 446 -2.40 0.13 20.36
CA VAL A 446 -3.04 0.49 19.09
C VAL A 446 -2.23 -0.09 17.94
N TRP A 447 -2.86 -0.86 17.05
CA TRP A 447 -2.17 -1.37 15.84
C TRP A 447 -2.10 -0.28 14.79
N VAL A 448 -0.89 0.09 14.39
CA VAL A 448 -0.66 0.97 13.24
C VAL A 448 -0.33 0.09 12.03
N PRO A 449 -1.20 0.04 10.99
CA PRO A 449 -1.01 -0.86 9.87
C PRO A 449 0.22 -0.50 9.02
N GLY A 450 0.77 -1.51 8.38
CA GLY A 450 1.85 -1.39 7.41
C GLY A 450 1.39 -0.66 6.15
N ARG A 451 2.36 -0.10 5.43
CA ARG A 451 2.11 0.67 4.21
C ARG A 451 3.28 0.61 3.24
N TRP A 452 3.02 0.94 1.99
CA TRP A 452 4.05 1.14 0.98
C TRP A 452 4.55 2.59 1.02
N LEU A 453 5.87 2.80 1.09
CA LEU A 453 6.49 4.13 1.03
C LEU A 453 7.49 4.24 -0.13
N VAL A 454 7.74 5.48 -0.53
CA VAL A 454 8.77 5.86 -1.50
C VAL A 454 10.04 6.25 -0.76
N PRO A 455 11.21 5.71 -1.13
CA PRO A 455 12.49 6.20 -0.62
C PRO A 455 12.68 7.68 -0.95
N PRO A 456 13.05 8.54 0.02
CA PRO A 456 13.27 9.96 -0.24
C PRO A 456 14.36 10.25 -1.29
N SER A 457 15.35 9.36 -1.39
CA SER A 457 16.39 9.40 -2.42
C SER A 457 16.94 8.02 -2.72
N ALA A 458 17.57 7.87 -3.89
CA ALA A 458 18.29 6.66 -4.25
C ALA A 458 19.34 6.29 -3.18
N GLY A 459 19.31 5.04 -2.71
CA GLY A 459 20.23 4.54 -1.67
C GLY A 459 19.68 4.60 -0.24
N ASN A 460 18.49 5.15 -0.01
CA ASN A 460 17.85 5.09 1.31
C ASN A 460 17.32 3.68 1.59
N GLN A 461 17.49 3.22 2.84
CA GLN A 461 16.97 1.95 3.33
C GLN A 461 16.00 2.19 4.49
N TRP A 462 14.87 1.49 4.49
CA TRP A 462 13.94 1.54 5.61
C TRP A 462 14.44 0.71 6.78
N ARG A 463 14.57 1.32 7.96
CA ARG A 463 14.67 0.58 9.23
C ARG A 463 13.27 0.39 9.78
N ARG A 464 12.89 -0.87 10.00
CA ARG A 464 11.58 -1.21 10.57
C ARG A 464 11.42 -0.65 12.00
N PRO A 465 10.19 -0.34 12.42
CA PRO A 465 9.90 -0.01 13.81
C PRO A 465 10.30 -1.16 14.75
N ARG A 466 10.72 -0.84 15.97
CA ARG A 466 11.00 -1.84 17.02
C ARG A 466 10.84 -1.24 18.41
N TRP A 467 10.48 -2.07 19.38
CA TRP A 467 10.51 -1.71 20.79
C TRP A 467 11.88 -2.07 21.38
N HIS A 468 12.41 -1.21 22.24
CA HIS A 468 13.67 -1.48 22.96
C HIS A 468 13.46 -1.27 24.46
N ARG A 469 14.04 -2.15 25.28
CA ARG A 469 13.96 -2.06 26.74
C ARG A 469 14.89 -0.96 27.24
N THR A 470 14.38 -0.12 28.14
CA THR A 470 15.13 0.89 28.89
C THR A 470 14.78 0.77 30.39
N PRO A 471 15.51 1.44 31.29
CA PRO A 471 15.16 1.45 32.71
C PRO A 471 13.79 2.07 33.03
N ARG A 472 13.19 2.82 32.08
CA ARG A 472 11.90 3.52 32.24
C ARG A 472 10.72 2.76 31.63
N GLY A 473 10.94 1.55 31.11
CA GLY A 473 9.95 0.76 30.39
C GLY A 473 10.46 0.30 29.03
N VAL A 474 9.56 0.04 28.08
CA VAL A 474 9.94 -0.18 26.68
C VAL A 474 9.64 1.07 25.87
N ILE A 475 10.58 1.48 25.03
CA ILE A 475 10.44 2.67 24.20
C ILE A 475 10.36 2.24 22.73
N LEU A 476 9.39 2.80 22.01
CA LEU A 476 9.23 2.61 20.57
C LEU A 476 10.35 3.35 19.83
N VAL A 477 11.09 2.66 18.97
CA VAL A 477 11.87 3.30 17.91
C VAL A 477 11.05 3.21 16.63
N PRO A 478 10.38 4.30 16.19
CA PRO A 478 9.62 4.31 14.95
C PRO A 478 10.50 3.96 13.75
N GLY A 479 9.85 3.43 12.72
CA GLY A 479 10.53 3.16 11.46
C GLY A 479 10.99 4.46 10.81
N HIS A 480 12.21 4.46 10.27
CA HIS A 480 12.81 5.63 9.65
C HIS A 480 13.73 5.25 8.50
N TRP A 481 13.93 6.20 7.60
CA TRP A 481 14.87 6.07 6.49
C TRP A 481 16.29 6.34 6.97
N ILE A 482 17.21 5.42 6.65
CA ILE A 482 18.65 5.63 6.81
C ILE A 482 19.31 5.73 5.43
N ARG A 483 20.34 6.56 5.31
CA ARG A 483 21.20 6.59 4.12
C ARG A 483 22.21 5.45 4.22
N ARG A 484 22.37 4.69 3.14
CA ARG A 484 23.33 3.57 3.07
C ARG A 484 24.75 4.04 2.77
#